data_AF-A0A3D2MX20-F1
#
_entry.id   AF-A0A3D2MX20-F1
#
_cell.length_a   1.000
_cell.length_b   1.000
_cell.length_c   1.000
_cell.angle_alpha   90.00
_cell.angle_beta   90.00
_cell.angle_gamma   90.00
#
_symmetry.space_group_name_H-M   'P 1'
#
loop_
_entity.id
_entity.type
_entity.pdbx_description
1 polymer ?
#
loop_
_entity_poly.entity_id
_entity_poly.type
_entity_poly.pdbx_seq_one_letter_code
_entity_poly.pdbx_strand_id
1 'polypeptide(L)'
;MPLSFDTVLSAMTLFAAPFLRMSAMMAVAPVFSAAGFNVRTRALYAVLIAALVAPSLPAPPVESLLSGAGVLMGIREIGVGLILGFVVQMAFGAAVFAGQAISMTMGLGFAMAVDPQNGVQVPVISQLYVIVATLLFLAL
;
A
#
# COMPACT_ATOMS: atom_id res chain seq x y z
N MET A 1 18.19 -14.24 31.32
CA MET A 1 18.45 -15.16 30.19
C MET A 1 19.53 -14.53 29.34
N PRO A 2 20.68 -15.17 29.09
CA PRO A 2 21.68 -14.59 28.20
C PRO A 2 21.06 -14.44 26.82
N LEU A 3 21.02 -13.22 26.28
CA LEU A 3 20.63 -12.97 24.89
C LEU A 3 21.66 -13.66 24.00
N SER A 4 21.38 -14.90 23.59
CA SER A 4 22.20 -15.58 22.60
C SER A 4 21.98 -14.92 21.24
N PHE A 5 23.05 -14.84 20.44
CA PHE A 5 23.00 -14.30 19.07
C PHE A 5 21.93 -15.01 18.22
N ASP A 6 21.67 -16.29 18.48
CA ASP A 6 20.66 -17.09 17.79
C ASP A 6 19.23 -16.62 18.09
N THR A 7 18.97 -16.20 19.34
CA THR A 7 17.65 -15.68 19.72
C THR A 7 17.37 -14.37 18.98
N VAL A 8 18.37 -13.49 18.86
CA VAL A 8 18.25 -12.24 18.12
C VAL A 8 18.02 -12.50 16.63
N LEU A 9 18.76 -13.44 16.03
CA LEU A 9 18.62 -13.78 14.62
C LEU A 9 17.23 -14.34 14.30
N SER A 10 16.71 -15.22 15.15
CA SER A 10 15.35 -15.77 15.00
C SER A 10 14.25 -14.72 15.17
N ALA A 11 14.42 -13.74 16.07
CA ALA A 11 13.50 -12.62 16.20
C ALA A 11 13.51 -11.72 14.95
N MET A 12 14.68 -11.47 14.35
CA MET A 12 14.80 -10.72 13.10
C MET A 12 14.13 -11.44 11.93
N THR A 13 14.25 -12.78 11.84
CA THR A 13 13.59 -13.56 10.78
C THR A 13 12.07 -13.52 10.89
N LEU A 14 11.54 -13.64 12.11
CA LEU A 14 10.11 -13.54 12.40
C LEU A 14 9.56 -12.15 12.07
N PHE A 15 10.30 -11.09 12.38
CA PHE A 15 9.91 -9.71 12.09
C PHE A 15 9.96 -9.36 10.59
N ALA A 16 10.94 -9.90 9.86
CA ALA A 16 11.16 -9.55 8.46
C ALA A 16 9.95 -9.88 7.57
N ALA A 17 9.25 -10.98 7.83
CA ALA A 17 8.11 -11.42 7.02
C ALA A 17 6.93 -10.42 7.02
N PRO A 18 6.32 -10.05 8.17
CA PRO A 18 5.26 -9.06 8.20
C PRO A 18 5.77 -7.67 7.78
N PHE A 19 7.03 -7.32 8.08
CA PHE A 19 7.60 -6.04 7.66
C PHE A 19 7.68 -5.90 6.13
N LEU A 20 8.20 -6.91 5.43
CA LEU A 20 8.30 -6.92 3.96
C LEU A 20 6.92 -6.88 3.31
N ARG A 21 5.94 -7.63 3.84
CA ARG A 21 4.56 -7.63 3.32
C ARG A 21 3.89 -6.28 3.49
N MET A 22 3.94 -5.70 4.69
CA MET A 22 3.27 -4.42 4.99
C MET A 22 3.93 -3.25 4.27
N SER A 23 5.25 -3.20 4.20
CA SER A 23 5.97 -2.16 3.46
C SER A 23 5.65 -2.18 1.97
N ALA A 24 5.61 -3.37 1.35
CA ALA A 24 5.21 -3.53 -0.05
C ALA A 24 3.75 -3.12 -0.30
N MET A 25 2.82 -3.51 0.59
CA MET A 25 1.41 -3.13 0.48
C MET A 25 1.20 -1.61 0.59
N MET A 26 1.82 -0.98 1.59
CA MET A 26 1.70 0.47 1.83
C MET A 26 2.37 1.31 0.73
N ALA A 27 3.33 0.75 -0.01
CA ALA A 27 3.95 1.43 -1.14
C ALA A 27 3.00 1.57 -2.34
N VAL A 28 2.08 0.61 -2.53
CA VAL A 28 1.16 0.55 -3.69
C VAL A 28 -0.23 1.08 -3.35
N ALA A 29 -0.71 0.87 -2.13
CA ALA A 29 -2.06 1.25 -1.74
C ALA A 29 -2.26 2.79 -1.76
N PRO A 30 -3.23 3.32 -2.55
CA PRO A 30 -3.36 4.76 -2.82
C PRO A 30 -3.66 5.61 -1.59
N VAL A 31 -4.43 5.09 -0.62
CA VAL A 31 -4.76 5.80 0.63
C VAL A 31 -3.52 6.11 1.44
N PHE A 32 -2.62 5.13 1.56
CA PHE A 32 -1.36 5.28 2.29
C PHE A 32 -0.28 5.98 1.47
N SER A 33 -0.47 6.14 0.16
CA SER A 33 0.44 6.87 -0.74
C SER A 33 -0.02 8.28 -1.08
N ALA A 34 -1.06 8.80 -0.42
CA ALA A 34 -1.53 10.17 -0.59
C ALA A 34 -0.45 11.19 -0.16
N ALA A 35 -0.47 12.40 -0.74
CA ALA A 35 0.54 13.44 -0.50
C ALA A 35 0.69 13.86 0.99
N GLY A 36 -0.30 13.55 1.84
CA GLY A 36 -0.22 13.74 3.29
C GLY A 36 0.65 12.72 4.03
N PHE A 37 1.00 11.59 3.40
CA PHE A 37 1.83 10.52 3.99
C PHE A 37 3.25 10.53 3.43
N ASN A 38 4.17 11.14 4.20
CA ASN A 38 5.59 11.10 3.89
C ASN A 38 6.14 9.67 3.95
N VAL A 39 7.20 9.38 3.18
CA VAL A 39 7.86 8.06 3.17
C VAL A 39 8.25 7.61 4.59
N ARG A 40 8.64 8.56 5.44
CA ARG A 40 9.00 8.31 6.85
C ARG A 40 7.82 7.81 7.68
N THR A 41 6.63 8.38 7.53
CA THR A 41 5.45 7.94 8.29
C THR A 41 5.02 6.56 7.85
N ARG A 42 5.03 6.27 6.54
CA ARG A 42 4.75 4.92 6.01
C ARG A 42 5.69 3.87 6.55
N ALA A 43 7.00 4.16 6.57
CA ALA A 43 7.99 3.25 7.14
C ALA A 43 7.76 3.02 8.64
N LEU A 44 7.43 4.07 9.40
CA LEU A 44 7.11 3.95 10.82
C LEU A 44 5.89 3.05 11.06
N TYR A 45 4.81 3.25 10.30
CA TYR A 45 3.62 2.40 10.38
C TYR A 45 3.92 0.94 10.00
N ALA A 46 4.71 0.70 8.95
CA ALA A 46 5.10 -0.65 8.55
C ALA A 46 5.90 -1.36 9.67
N VAL A 47 6.84 -0.66 10.31
CA VAL A 47 7.60 -1.19 11.45
C VAL A 47 6.69 -1.47 12.65
N LEU A 48 5.80 -0.53 13.01
CA LEU A 48 4.90 -0.68 14.15
C LEU A 48 3.94 -1.86 13.96
N ILE A 49 3.32 -1.97 12.78
CA ILE A 49 2.42 -3.09 12.47
C ILE A 49 3.21 -4.40 12.48
N ALA A 50 4.40 -4.44 11.87
CA ALA A 50 5.23 -5.63 11.87
C ALA A 50 5.64 -6.06 13.29
N ALA A 51 5.97 -5.11 14.18
CA ALA A 51 6.34 -5.39 15.56
C ALA A 51 5.16 -5.94 16.38
N LEU A 52 3.94 -5.46 16.11
CA LEU A 52 2.72 -5.94 16.77
C LEU A 52 2.29 -7.33 16.27
N VAL A 53 2.47 -7.60 14.97
CA VAL A 53 2.03 -8.86 14.34
C VAL A 53 3.07 -9.97 14.52
N ALA A 54 4.37 -9.65 14.52
CA ALA A 54 5.46 -10.62 14.69
C ALA A 54 5.24 -11.66 15.81
N PRO A 55 4.91 -11.29 17.07
CA PRO A 55 4.73 -12.27 18.14
C PRO A 55 3.50 -13.19 17.97
N SER A 56 2.55 -12.81 17.11
CA SER A 56 1.36 -13.61 16.83
C SER A 56 1.57 -14.65 15.72
N LEU A 57 2.66 -14.55 14.97
CA LEU A 57 3.00 -15.46 13.89
C LEU A 57 3.71 -16.71 14.43
N PRO A 58 3.44 -17.91 13.87
CA PRO A 58 4.23 -19.08 14.16
C PRO A 58 5.68 -18.88 13.68
N ALA A 59 6.61 -19.61 14.30
CA ALA A 59 8.03 -19.56 13.92
C ALA A 59 8.20 -19.82 12.42
N PRO A 60 8.96 -18.98 11.68
CA PRO A 60 9.17 -19.18 10.26
C PRO A 60 9.88 -20.51 10.01
N PRO A 61 9.57 -21.25 8.94
CA PRO A 61 10.24 -22.50 8.59
C PRO A 61 11.66 -22.28 8.04
N VAL A 62 12.24 -21.09 8.24
CA VAL A 62 13.52 -20.68 7.66
C VAL A 62 14.49 -20.35 8.79
N GLU A 63 15.63 -21.03 8.81
CA GLU A 63 16.68 -20.86 9.82
C GLU A 63 17.42 -19.51 9.71
N SER A 64 17.55 -18.96 8.49
CA SER A 64 18.24 -17.69 8.24
C SER A 64 17.68 -16.92 7.06
N LEU A 65 17.54 -15.60 7.21
CA LEU A 65 17.14 -14.69 6.13
C LEU A 65 18.12 -14.66 4.96
N LEU A 66 19.42 -14.88 5.23
CA LEU A 66 20.47 -14.87 4.21
C LEU A 66 20.60 -16.21 3.46
N SER A 67 19.84 -17.23 3.88
CA SER A 67 19.77 -18.48 3.13
C SER A 67 18.96 -18.30 1.83
N GLY A 68 19.16 -19.18 0.85
CA GLY A 68 18.36 -19.17 -0.39
C GLY A 68 16.85 -19.27 -0.12
N ALA A 69 16.46 -20.03 0.91
CA ALA A 69 15.07 -20.12 1.37
C ALA A 69 14.55 -18.81 1.98
N GLY A 70 15.40 -18.06 2.70
CA GLY A 70 15.07 -16.75 3.28
C GLY A 70 14.87 -15.67 2.21
N VAL A 71 15.70 -15.65 1.18
CA VAL A 71 15.52 -14.73 0.04
C VAL A 71 14.23 -15.05 -0.72
N LEU A 72 13.94 -16.32 -0.97
CA LEU A 72 12.70 -16.74 -1.63
C LEU A 72 11.46 -16.37 -0.80
N MET A 73 11.53 -16.53 0.53
CA MET A 73 10.50 -16.06 1.45
C MET A 73 10.30 -14.55 1.32
N GLY A 74 11.37 -13.75 1.34
CA GLY A 74 11.29 -12.30 1.19
C GLY A 74 10.62 -11.88 -0.12
N ILE A 75 10.99 -12.50 -1.25
CA ILE A 75 10.37 -12.24 -2.56
C ILE A 75 8.87 -12.57 -2.53
N ARG A 76 8.50 -13.72 -1.94
CA ARG A 76 7.10 -14.12 -1.80
C ARG A 76 6.30 -13.10 -0.98
N GLU A 77 6.84 -12.66 0.14
CA GLU A 77 6.16 -11.71 1.04
C GLU A 77 5.97 -10.33 0.39
N ILE A 78 6.98 -9.85 -0.33
CA ILE A 78 6.87 -8.63 -1.15
C ILE A 78 5.79 -8.84 -2.22
N GLY A 79 5.82 -9.96 -2.94
CA GLY A 79 4.83 -10.27 -3.98
C GLY A 79 3.40 -10.28 -3.45
N VAL A 80 3.16 -10.90 -2.29
CA VAL A 80 1.85 -10.88 -1.62
C VAL A 80 1.45 -9.46 -1.25
N GLY A 81 2.35 -8.67 -0.66
CA GLY A 81 2.09 -7.28 -0.31
C GLY A 81 1.72 -6.42 -1.54
N LEU A 82 2.44 -6.60 -2.65
CA LEU A 82 2.16 -5.92 -3.91
C LEU A 82 0.78 -6.30 -4.48
N ILE A 83 0.41 -7.59 -4.46
CA ILE A 83 -0.90 -8.05 -4.93
C ILE A 83 -2.02 -7.43 -4.08
N LEU A 84 -1.89 -7.43 -2.75
CA LEU A 84 -2.88 -6.83 -1.86
C LEU A 84 -3.02 -5.32 -2.12
N GLY A 85 -1.88 -4.61 -2.24
CA GLY A 85 -1.88 -3.19 -2.57
C GLY A 85 -2.50 -2.90 -3.94
N PHE A 86 -2.23 -3.75 -4.93
CA PHE A 86 -2.77 -3.63 -6.28
C PHE A 86 -4.28 -3.83 -6.32
N VAL A 87 -4.83 -4.78 -5.56
CA VAL A 87 -6.29 -4.96 -5.46
C VAL A 87 -6.96 -3.69 -4.93
N VAL A 88 -6.39 -3.06 -3.90
CA VAL A 88 -6.90 -1.77 -3.39
C VAL A 88 -6.75 -0.69 -4.46
N GLN A 89 -5.61 -0.64 -5.16
CA GLN A 89 -5.40 0.31 -6.25
C GLN A 89 -6.43 0.16 -7.37
N MET A 90 -6.83 -1.06 -7.73
CA MET A 90 -7.90 -1.31 -8.70
C MET A 90 -9.25 -0.76 -8.24
N ALA A 91 -9.59 -0.92 -6.96
CA ALA A 91 -10.85 -0.40 -6.41
C ALA A 91 -10.94 1.14 -6.53
N PHE A 92 -9.86 1.85 -6.18
CA PHE A 92 -9.79 3.30 -6.36
C PHE A 92 -9.72 3.70 -7.85
N GLY A 93 -9.00 2.92 -8.66
CA GLY A 93 -8.95 3.12 -10.11
C GLY A 93 -10.32 3.02 -10.77
N ALA A 94 -11.18 2.11 -10.32
CA ALA A 94 -12.56 2.00 -10.78
C ALA A 94 -13.38 3.26 -10.43
N ALA A 95 -13.19 3.83 -9.23
CA ALA A 95 -13.86 5.09 -8.84
C ALA A 95 -13.40 6.28 -9.70
N VAL A 96 -12.09 6.38 -9.97
CA VAL A 96 -11.51 7.39 -10.88
C VAL A 96 -12.11 7.27 -12.28
N PHE A 97 -12.12 6.05 -12.83
CA PHE A 97 -12.64 5.77 -14.17
C PHE A 97 -14.14 6.09 -14.28
N ALA A 98 -14.94 5.70 -13.28
CA ALA A 98 -16.36 6.03 -13.23
C ALA A 98 -16.57 7.56 -13.22
N GLY A 99 -15.83 8.29 -12.38
CA GLY A 99 -15.92 9.75 -12.34
C GLY A 99 -15.48 10.43 -13.64
N GLN A 100 -14.47 9.89 -14.34
CA GLN A 100 -14.06 10.37 -15.66
C GLN A 100 -15.15 10.12 -16.71
N ALA A 101 -15.72 8.91 -16.77
CA ALA A 101 -16.78 8.57 -17.72
C ALA A 101 -18.00 9.48 -17.56
N ILE A 102 -18.42 9.76 -16.32
CA ILE A 102 -19.53 10.69 -16.03
C ILE A 102 -19.15 12.13 -16.42
N SER A 103 -17.92 12.56 -16.13
CA SER A 103 -17.47 13.92 -16.49
C SER A 103 -17.51 14.17 -18.00
N MET A 104 -17.16 13.16 -18.80
CA MET A 104 -17.16 13.25 -20.26
C MET A 104 -18.57 13.43 -20.79
N THR A 105 -19.57 12.74 -20.24
CA THR A 105 -20.97 12.89 -20.66
C THR A 105 -21.59 14.22 -20.23
N MET A 106 -21.11 14.82 -19.14
CA MET A 106 -21.54 16.15 -18.68
C MET A 106 -20.97 17.31 -19.51
N GLY A 107 -20.17 17.05 -20.55
CA GLY A 107 -19.60 18.07 -21.43
C GLY A 107 -18.36 18.78 -20.87
N LEU A 108 -17.90 18.41 -19.68
CA LEU A 108 -16.66 18.95 -19.08
C LEU A 108 -15.42 18.61 -19.92
N GLY A 109 -15.47 17.53 -20.71
CA GLY A 109 -14.42 17.19 -21.67
C GLY A 109 -14.22 18.23 -22.78
N PHE A 110 -15.27 18.98 -23.16
CA PHE A 110 -15.15 20.06 -24.14
C PHE A 110 -14.53 21.32 -23.53
N ALA A 111 -14.81 21.61 -22.26
CA ALA A 111 -14.18 22.72 -21.54
C ALA A 111 -12.65 22.55 -21.47
N MET A 112 -12.18 21.31 -21.26
CA MET A 112 -10.76 20.96 -21.28
C MET A 112 -10.08 21.14 -22.66
N ALA A 113 -10.85 20.96 -23.75
CA ALA A 113 -10.33 21.14 -25.10
C ALA A 113 -10.21 22.62 -25.50
N VAL A 114 -11.06 23.48 -24.93
CA VAL A 114 -11.12 24.92 -25.29
C VAL A 114 -10.15 25.77 -24.48
N ASP A 115 -9.90 25.42 -23.21
CA ASP A 115 -8.87 26.08 -22.39
C ASP A 115 -8.04 25.04 -21.61
N PRO A 116 -7.01 24.45 -22.24
CA PRO A 116 -6.12 23.50 -21.58
C PRO A 116 -5.13 24.15 -20.60
N GLN A 117 -4.97 25.49 -20.62
CA GLN A 117 -4.04 26.21 -19.75
C GLN A 117 -4.66 26.52 -18.38
N ASN A 118 -5.95 26.84 -18.32
CA ASN A 118 -6.71 27.04 -17.08
C ASN A 118 -7.68 25.88 -16.75
N GLY A 119 -7.88 24.95 -17.69
CA GLY A 119 -8.75 23.79 -17.54
C GLY A 119 -8.22 22.81 -16.50
N VAL A 120 -9.06 22.53 -15.50
CA VAL A 120 -8.78 21.61 -14.40
C VAL A 120 -8.44 20.21 -14.96
N GLN A 121 -7.16 19.85 -14.97
CA GLN A 121 -6.62 18.61 -15.58
C GLN A 121 -7.23 17.30 -15.01
N VAL A 122 -7.86 17.36 -13.84
CA VAL A 122 -8.61 16.26 -13.25
C VAL A 122 -10.07 16.67 -13.15
N PRO A 123 -11.00 16.01 -13.89
CA PRO A 123 -12.41 16.36 -13.82
C PRO A 123 -12.92 16.40 -12.37
N VAL A 124 -13.60 17.48 -11.99
CA VAL A 124 -14.05 17.72 -10.60
C VAL A 124 -14.86 16.54 -10.05
N ILE A 125 -15.65 15.87 -10.91
CA ILE A 125 -16.42 14.69 -10.53
C ILE A 125 -15.51 13.49 -10.22
N SER A 126 -14.43 13.29 -10.98
CA SER A 126 -13.45 12.24 -10.68
C SER A 126 -12.79 12.47 -9.32
N GLN A 127 -12.44 13.72 -9.00
CA GLN A 127 -11.92 14.08 -7.68
C GLN A 127 -12.95 13.83 -6.56
N LEU A 128 -14.22 14.17 -6.77
CA LEU A 128 -15.29 13.89 -5.82
C LEU A 128 -15.43 12.39 -5.54
N TYR A 129 -15.39 11.55 -6.58
CA TYR A 129 -15.45 10.09 -6.44
C TYR A 129 -14.27 9.53 -5.66
N VAL A 130 -13.06 10.04 -5.87
CA VAL A 130 -11.88 9.65 -5.08
C VAL A 130 -12.04 10.03 -3.61
N ILE A 131 -12.55 11.22 -3.31
CA ILE A 131 -12.80 11.65 -1.92
C ILE A 131 -13.82 10.73 -1.26
N VAL A 132 -14.95 10.47 -1.91
CA VAL A 132 -16.00 9.58 -1.38
C VAL A 132 -15.47 8.16 -1.19
N ALA A 133 -14.74 7.61 -2.17
CA ALA A 133 -14.13 6.29 -2.06
C ALA A 133 -13.14 6.20 -0.89
N THR A 134 -12.34 7.26 -0.67
CA THR A 134 -11.40 7.34 0.45
C THR A 134 -12.14 7.37 1.79
N LEU A 135 -13.18 8.20 1.91
CA LEU A 135 -13.98 8.29 3.14
C LEU A 135 -14.69 6.97 3.45
N LEU A 136 -15.26 6.30 2.45
CA LEU A 136 -15.87 4.99 2.61
C LEU A 136 -14.85 3.92 3.02
N PHE A 137 -13.67 3.92 2.40
CA PHE A 137 -12.59 3.00 2.77
C PHE A 137 -12.11 3.21 4.21
N LEU A 138 -12.09 4.45 4.71
CA LEU A 138 -11.69 4.74 6.09
C LEU A 138 -12.80 4.51 7.12
N ALA A 139 -14.06 4.49 6.70
CA ALA A 139 -15.21 4.28 7.57
C ALA A 139 -15.51 2.79 7.83
N LEU A 140 -15.03 1.89 6.96
CA LEU A 140 -15.19 0.43 7.02
C LEU A 140 -13.93 -0.24 7.54
#